data_AF-A0A953QH90-F1
#
_entry.id   AF-A0A953QH90-F1
#
_cell.length_a   1.000
_cell.length_b   1.000
_cell.length_c   1.000
_cell.angle_alpha   90.00
_cell.angle_beta   90.00
_cell.angle_gamma   90.00
#
_symmetry.space_group_name_H-M   'P 1'
#
loop_
_entity.id
_entity.type
_entity.pdbx_description
1 polymer ?
#
loop_
_entity_poly.entity_id
_entity_poly.type
_entity_poly.pdbx_seq_one_letter_code
_entity_poly.pdbx_strand_id
1 'polypeptide(L)'
;MTQMDTVHRFVSQQNMAVVLVLLASLTLAGCGGGSASSGPGSGSGAVAVAINPTSASITAGDTQPFSATVTGTSNTDVNWTATGGTISSAGTYTAGSTPGTYKVTATSVADGSKSAEASVTVAASGGSGTASSITKDGVTWTFSQAVPVGQFVTGDYYVVGSVTVTAIDPPPTTSSPYLNGSVLNLPTANGKSGFDSRLNDGTDQSWWFDASLRSNPPISLKPGDALVSSISLAQIHSAPEVMRASDMSASPVRTVSVLTVLSAAPSADAFRPSYCERAQTIYHADSLQRNLLPSLTPPNPAQTPTLAQFETLYRRPWIDTNAFLFDAPAEYMPSYGQHIAFADSYASLLLMLNFPTDQKVNLTNYFVQYGIDLHGCLQAGYGWPAFGGHRSGRKLPIVFAGILLNNDAMKNASAAHPNQFGEDMQTVYVNQIPGGYAQAWQGATVIYGGHYGVNNNNHF
;
A
#
# COMPACT_ATOMS: atom_id res chain seq x y z
N MET A 1 19.10 51.98 -10.84
CA MET A 1 19.84 51.97 -9.55
C MET A 1 19.15 50.96 -8.65
N THR A 2 19.73 49.85 -8.19
CA THR A 2 21.01 49.19 -8.49
C THR A 2 20.84 47.79 -7.90
N GLN A 3 21.08 46.77 -8.71
CA GLN A 3 21.13 45.36 -8.35
C GLN A 3 22.58 45.05 -7.99
N MET A 4 22.86 44.53 -6.79
CA MET A 4 24.15 43.92 -6.42
C MET A 4 24.00 43.32 -5.01
N ASP A 5 24.29 42.02 -4.86
CA ASP A 5 25.45 41.61 -4.06
C ASP A 5 25.76 40.11 -4.21
N THR A 6 26.97 39.88 -4.70
CA THR A 6 27.61 38.59 -4.96
C THR A 6 28.70 38.40 -3.90
N VAL A 7 28.72 37.25 -3.21
CA VAL A 7 29.74 36.92 -2.21
C VAL A 7 30.73 35.86 -2.73
N HIS A 8 31.95 36.34 -2.96
CA HIS A 8 33.30 35.79 -2.78
C HIS A 8 33.74 34.35 -3.15
N ARG A 9 34.90 34.34 -3.84
CA ARG A 9 35.82 33.28 -4.29
C ARG A 9 36.64 32.61 -3.17
N PHE A 10 37.06 31.36 -3.40
CA PHE A 10 38.37 30.81 -2.98
C PHE A 10 38.97 29.89 -4.08
N VAL A 11 40.12 30.32 -4.65
CA VAL A 11 41.40 29.60 -4.98
C VAL A 11 41.37 28.15 -5.51
N SER A 12 42.23 27.64 -6.39
CA SER A 12 43.05 28.06 -7.56
C SER A 12 43.80 26.81 -8.06
N GLN A 13 43.98 26.69 -9.38
CA GLN A 13 45.12 26.08 -10.11
C GLN A 13 45.53 24.61 -9.88
N GLN A 14 45.44 23.80 -10.95
CA GLN A 14 46.58 23.04 -11.48
C GLN A 14 46.61 23.10 -13.03
N ASN A 15 47.82 23.19 -13.57
CA ASN A 15 48.24 23.55 -14.93
C ASN A 15 48.64 22.31 -15.77
N MET A 16 48.43 22.39 -17.11
CA MET A 16 49.34 22.05 -18.24
C MET A 16 49.92 20.61 -18.37
N ALA A 17 50.28 20.03 -19.53
CA ALA A 17 50.19 20.32 -20.96
C ALA A 17 50.74 19.10 -21.76
N VAL A 18 50.21 18.86 -22.97
CA VAL A 18 50.88 18.52 -24.26
C VAL A 18 51.85 17.33 -24.35
N VAL A 19 51.58 16.39 -25.29
CA VAL A 19 52.56 15.89 -26.30
C VAL A 19 51.85 15.54 -27.62
N LEU A 20 52.37 16.07 -28.73
CA LEU A 20 51.99 15.83 -30.12
C LEU A 20 53.29 15.48 -30.87
N VAL A 21 53.34 14.38 -31.64
CA VAL A 21 54.44 14.08 -32.58
C VAL A 21 53.84 13.53 -33.89
N LEU A 22 54.35 14.06 -35.01
CA LEU A 22 53.93 13.85 -36.39
C LEU A 22 55.07 13.22 -37.22
N LEU A 23 54.68 12.45 -38.24
CA LEU A 23 55.28 12.23 -39.58
C LEU A 23 56.61 11.46 -39.76
N ALA A 24 56.58 10.42 -40.60
CA ALA A 24 57.40 10.31 -41.82
C ALA A 24 56.84 9.26 -42.82
N SER A 25 57.07 9.56 -44.09
CA SER A 25 56.45 9.11 -45.35
C SER A 25 57.28 8.09 -46.16
N LEU A 26 56.69 7.38 -47.15
CA LEU A 26 56.94 7.48 -48.63
C LEU A 26 56.52 6.21 -49.43
N THR A 27 56.18 6.45 -50.70
CA THR A 27 55.43 5.67 -51.73
C THR A 27 56.21 4.60 -52.52
N LEU A 28 55.52 3.63 -53.17
CA LEU A 28 55.49 3.43 -54.65
C LEU A 28 54.55 2.28 -55.10
N ALA A 29 54.09 2.38 -56.36
CA ALA A 29 52.98 1.69 -57.01
C ALA A 29 53.26 0.25 -57.50
N GLY A 30 52.18 -0.55 -57.63
CA GLY A 30 52.14 -1.80 -58.39
C GLY A 30 50.70 -2.10 -58.84
N CYS A 31 50.48 -2.13 -60.15
CA CYS A 31 49.21 -2.37 -60.84
C CYS A 31 48.91 -3.87 -60.95
N GLY A 32 47.63 -4.27 -60.91
CA GLY A 32 47.21 -5.63 -61.25
C GLY A 32 45.72 -5.85 -60.95
N GLY A 33 44.89 -5.86 -61.99
CA GLY A 33 43.44 -5.76 -61.92
C GLY A 33 42.66 -7.04 -61.60
N GLY A 34 41.35 -6.82 -61.42
CA GLY A 34 40.33 -7.85 -61.28
C GLY A 34 39.00 -7.21 -60.90
N SER A 35 38.22 -6.78 -61.89
CA SER A 35 36.87 -6.25 -61.72
C SER A 35 35.95 -7.29 -61.09
N ALA A 36 35.39 -6.99 -59.93
CA ALA A 36 34.14 -7.58 -59.44
C ALA A 36 33.34 -6.51 -58.71
N SER A 37 32.24 -6.10 -59.32
CA SER A 37 31.23 -5.20 -58.78
C SER A 37 30.50 -5.84 -57.59
N SER A 38 30.52 -5.19 -56.42
CA SER A 38 29.45 -5.29 -55.43
C SER A 38 29.43 -4.01 -54.59
N GLY A 39 28.25 -3.39 -54.47
CA GLY A 39 28.04 -2.06 -53.89
C GLY A 39 28.26 -1.99 -52.37
N PRO A 40 28.13 -0.80 -51.76
CA PRO A 40 28.26 -0.65 -50.32
C PRO A 40 27.10 -1.36 -49.63
N GLY A 41 27.38 -2.54 -49.05
CA GLY A 41 26.47 -3.21 -48.14
C GLY A 41 26.27 -2.35 -46.89
N SER A 42 25.05 -1.85 -46.71
CA SER A 42 24.58 -1.36 -45.42
C SER A 42 24.59 -2.54 -44.45
N GLY A 43 25.54 -2.57 -43.53
CA GLY A 43 25.56 -3.53 -42.45
C GLY A 43 24.40 -3.26 -41.50
N SER A 44 23.25 -3.89 -41.75
CA SER A 44 22.22 -4.11 -40.74
C SER A 44 22.81 -5.08 -39.72
N GLY A 45 23.54 -4.56 -38.72
CA GLY A 45 23.93 -5.37 -37.58
C GLY A 45 22.69 -5.89 -36.88
N ALA A 46 22.70 -7.15 -36.44
CA ALA A 46 21.59 -7.66 -35.64
C ALA A 46 21.42 -6.78 -34.39
N VAL A 47 20.20 -6.26 -34.15
CA VAL A 47 19.93 -5.42 -32.98
C VAL A 47 20.17 -6.24 -31.71
N ALA A 48 20.96 -5.68 -30.80
CA ALA A 48 21.24 -6.28 -29.50
C ALA A 48 21.14 -5.21 -28.41
N VAL A 49 20.67 -5.62 -27.23
CA VAL A 49 20.51 -4.76 -26.04
C VAL A 49 21.36 -5.34 -24.92
N ALA A 50 22.12 -4.49 -24.24
CA ALA A 50 22.81 -4.81 -22.99
C ALA A 50 22.36 -3.84 -21.90
N ILE A 51 22.32 -4.31 -20.65
CA ILE A 51 21.94 -3.51 -19.47
C ILE A 51 23.07 -3.52 -18.45
N ASN A 52 23.32 -2.37 -17.81
CA ASN A 52 24.33 -2.23 -16.77
C ASN A 52 23.81 -1.34 -15.62
N PRO A 53 23.94 -1.77 -14.35
CA PRO A 53 24.41 -3.09 -13.93
C PRO A 53 23.42 -4.22 -14.28
N THR A 54 23.89 -5.47 -14.39
CA THR A 54 23.01 -6.66 -14.62
C THR A 54 22.37 -7.17 -13.33
N SER A 55 22.88 -6.73 -12.18
CA SER A 55 22.24 -6.92 -10.88
C SER A 55 22.53 -5.77 -9.94
N ALA A 56 21.61 -5.50 -9.02
CA ALA A 56 21.79 -4.54 -7.94
C ALA A 56 21.17 -5.06 -6.64
N SER A 57 21.71 -4.65 -5.50
CA SER A 57 21.09 -4.85 -4.20
C SER A 57 20.95 -3.51 -3.51
N ILE A 58 19.71 -3.13 -3.20
CA ILE A 58 19.37 -1.82 -2.63
C ILE A 58 18.32 -1.99 -1.53
N THR A 59 18.15 -0.98 -0.69
CA THR A 59 17.13 -1.00 0.35
C THR A 59 15.78 -0.58 -0.23
N ALA A 60 14.69 -1.03 0.39
CA ALA A 60 13.35 -0.52 0.14
C ALA A 60 13.33 1.03 0.15
N GLY A 61 12.78 1.65 -0.90
CA GLY A 61 12.74 3.10 -1.08
C GLY A 61 13.98 3.74 -1.72
N ASP A 62 15.11 3.03 -1.82
CA ASP A 62 16.31 3.57 -2.46
C ASP A 62 16.20 3.57 -3.99
N THR A 63 17.06 4.37 -4.64
CA THR A 63 17.15 4.44 -6.10
C THR A 63 18.42 3.81 -6.64
N GLN A 64 18.32 3.12 -7.77
CA GLN A 64 19.44 2.56 -8.52
C GLN A 64 19.39 3.00 -10.00
N PRO A 65 20.42 3.69 -10.52
CA PRO A 65 20.51 3.95 -11.94
C PRO A 65 20.88 2.69 -12.73
N PHE A 66 20.18 2.48 -13.85
CA PHE A 66 20.49 1.52 -14.91
C PHE A 66 20.71 2.26 -16.22
N SER A 67 21.61 1.72 -17.03
CA SER A 67 21.88 2.16 -18.40
C SER A 67 21.68 1.00 -19.37
N ALA A 68 21.21 1.28 -20.58
CA ALA A 68 21.12 0.30 -21.64
C ALA A 68 21.97 0.73 -22.84
N THR A 69 22.62 -0.23 -23.49
CA THR A 69 23.37 -0.03 -24.74
C THR A 69 22.70 -0.83 -25.84
N VAL A 70 22.33 -0.16 -26.93
CA VAL A 70 21.76 -0.80 -28.12
C VAL A 70 22.78 -0.75 -29.25
N THR A 71 23.05 -1.88 -29.89
CA THR A 71 23.98 -1.99 -31.04
C THR A 71 23.27 -2.55 -32.28
N GLY A 72 23.86 -2.37 -33.46
CA GLY A 72 23.31 -2.90 -34.73
C GLY A 72 22.27 -2.01 -35.41
N THR A 73 21.93 -0.87 -34.80
CA THR A 73 20.98 0.12 -35.31
C THR A 73 21.46 1.54 -34.98
N SER A 74 21.00 2.53 -35.73
CA SER A 74 21.22 3.95 -35.43
C SER A 74 20.26 4.50 -34.37
N ASN A 75 19.11 3.85 -34.16
CA ASN A 75 18.18 4.20 -33.08
C ASN A 75 18.55 3.41 -31.82
N THR A 76 19.11 4.09 -30.83
CA THR A 76 19.59 3.47 -29.59
C THR A 76 18.66 3.67 -28.38
N ASP A 77 17.42 4.13 -28.61
CA ASP A 77 16.45 4.36 -27.54
C ASP A 77 15.87 3.03 -26.99
N VAL A 78 15.47 3.05 -25.72
CA VAL A 78 14.85 1.91 -25.03
C VAL A 78 13.58 2.33 -24.26
N ASN A 79 12.64 1.40 -24.16
CA ASN A 79 11.51 1.47 -23.23
C ASN A 79 11.84 0.67 -21.96
N TRP A 80 11.69 1.31 -20.80
CA TRP A 80 11.96 0.71 -19.49
C TRP A 80 10.68 0.18 -18.83
N THR A 81 10.78 -0.99 -18.20
CA THR A 81 9.78 -1.50 -17.26
C THR A 81 10.46 -2.09 -16.03
N ALA A 82 9.75 -2.16 -14.92
CA ALA A 82 10.27 -2.78 -13.70
C ALA A 82 9.17 -3.44 -12.87
N THR A 83 9.54 -4.42 -12.05
CA THR A 83 8.70 -5.02 -11.01
C THR A 83 9.17 -4.59 -9.61
N GLY A 84 8.30 -4.68 -8.61
CA GLY A 84 8.63 -4.33 -7.21
C GLY A 84 9.08 -2.90 -6.95
N GLY A 85 8.83 -1.98 -7.88
CA GLY A 85 9.26 -0.58 -7.85
C GLY A 85 8.84 0.15 -9.13
N THR A 86 9.35 1.36 -9.33
CA THR A 86 9.11 2.15 -10.55
C THR A 86 10.43 2.46 -11.25
N ILE A 87 10.43 2.59 -12.57
CA ILE A 87 11.61 3.03 -13.34
C ILE A 87 11.28 4.21 -14.24
N SER A 88 12.13 5.23 -14.21
CA SER A 88 12.00 6.41 -15.08
C SER A 88 12.44 6.12 -16.52
N SER A 89 12.06 6.97 -17.47
CA SER A 89 12.54 6.88 -18.86
C SER A 89 14.07 7.05 -18.99
N ALA A 90 14.71 7.67 -18.00
CA ALA A 90 16.17 7.80 -17.90
C ALA A 90 16.86 6.58 -17.27
N GLY A 91 16.13 5.49 -16.95
CA GLY A 91 16.69 4.26 -16.39
C GLY A 91 16.95 4.30 -14.88
N THR A 92 16.48 5.31 -14.15
CA THR A 92 16.57 5.31 -12.68
C THR A 92 15.42 4.49 -12.08
N TYR A 93 15.75 3.35 -11.47
CA TYR A 93 14.83 2.50 -10.71
C TYR A 93 14.67 3.04 -9.28
N THR A 94 13.46 3.03 -8.75
CA THR A 94 13.13 3.32 -7.34
C THR A 94 12.49 2.08 -6.75
N ALA A 95 13.14 1.49 -5.74
CA ALA A 95 12.64 0.31 -5.06
C ALA A 95 11.31 0.59 -4.36
N GLY A 96 10.36 -0.34 -4.48
CA GLY A 96 9.17 -0.37 -3.66
C GLY A 96 9.51 -0.66 -2.19
N SER A 97 8.48 -0.69 -1.35
CA SER A 97 8.63 -0.97 0.08
C SER A 97 8.79 -2.45 0.39
N THR A 98 8.45 -3.32 -0.56
CA THR A 98 8.45 -4.78 -0.35
C THR A 98 9.85 -5.35 -0.63
N PRO A 99 10.45 -6.09 0.31
CA PRO A 99 11.68 -6.82 0.06
C PRO A 99 11.45 -7.97 -0.91
N GLY A 100 12.44 -8.26 -1.74
CA GLY A 100 12.37 -9.36 -2.69
C GLY A 100 13.32 -9.18 -3.85
N THR A 101 13.28 -10.13 -4.78
CA THR A 101 14.02 -10.04 -6.03
C THR A 101 13.06 -9.65 -7.15
N TYR A 102 13.38 -8.55 -7.80
CA TYR A 102 12.61 -7.94 -8.88
C TYR A 102 13.43 -7.81 -10.15
N LYS A 103 12.76 -7.35 -11.21
CA LYS A 103 13.37 -7.19 -12.53
C LYS A 103 13.27 -5.75 -13.02
N VAL A 104 14.32 -5.32 -13.70
CA VAL A 104 14.32 -4.15 -14.57
C VAL A 104 14.58 -4.63 -15.99
N THR A 105 13.72 -4.23 -16.93
CA THR A 105 13.80 -4.64 -18.34
C THR A 105 13.96 -3.42 -19.23
N ALA A 106 14.97 -3.44 -20.10
CA ALA A 106 15.15 -2.48 -21.19
C ALA A 106 14.80 -3.15 -22.52
N THR A 107 13.83 -2.60 -23.25
CA THR A 107 13.40 -3.11 -24.57
C THR A 107 13.75 -2.11 -25.66
N SER A 108 14.37 -2.55 -26.75
CA SER A 108 14.76 -1.66 -27.86
C SER A 108 13.54 -1.04 -28.54
N VAL A 109 13.61 0.25 -28.84
CA VAL A 109 12.60 0.94 -29.66
C VAL A 109 12.74 0.57 -31.13
N ALA A 110 13.97 0.28 -31.59
CA ALA A 110 14.24 -0.09 -32.98
C ALA A 110 13.76 -1.51 -33.34
N ASP A 111 13.80 -2.43 -32.37
CA ASP A 111 13.30 -3.81 -32.50
C ASP A 111 12.72 -4.26 -31.16
N GLY A 112 11.40 -4.18 -31.02
CA GLY A 112 10.67 -4.54 -29.80
C GLY A 112 10.80 -6.02 -29.39
N SER A 113 11.39 -6.87 -30.23
CA SER A 113 11.71 -8.27 -29.88
C SER A 113 13.02 -8.42 -29.10
N LYS A 114 13.81 -7.36 -28.95
CA LYS A 114 15.11 -7.36 -28.27
C LYS A 114 15.03 -6.64 -26.93
N SER A 115 15.46 -7.32 -25.87
CA SER A 115 15.51 -6.76 -24.52
C SER A 115 16.67 -7.31 -23.71
N ALA A 116 17.00 -6.61 -22.63
CA ALA A 116 17.92 -7.07 -21.59
C ALA A 116 17.28 -6.90 -20.21
N GLU A 117 17.57 -7.82 -19.31
CA GLU A 117 17.04 -7.83 -17.94
C GLU A 117 18.16 -7.66 -16.91
N ALA A 118 17.87 -6.90 -15.86
CA ALA A 118 18.67 -6.84 -14.65
C ALA A 118 17.86 -7.31 -13.44
N SER A 119 18.52 -8.00 -12.51
CA SER A 119 17.92 -8.44 -11.25
C SER A 119 18.15 -7.43 -10.13
N VAL A 120 17.10 -7.00 -9.44
CA VAL A 120 17.20 -6.09 -8.30
C VAL A 120 16.78 -6.82 -7.05
N THR A 121 17.71 -7.01 -6.11
CA THR A 121 17.39 -7.52 -4.77
C THR A 121 17.12 -6.35 -3.86
N VAL A 122 15.85 -6.11 -3.57
CA VAL A 122 15.41 -5.14 -2.58
C VAL A 122 15.49 -5.81 -1.21
N ALA A 123 16.46 -5.39 -0.41
CA ALA A 123 16.46 -5.72 1.01
C ALA A 123 15.43 -4.84 1.71
N ALA A 124 14.81 -5.33 2.78
CA ALA A 124 14.09 -4.41 3.65
C ALA A 124 15.04 -3.37 4.20
N SER A 125 14.48 -2.22 4.55
CA SER A 125 15.01 -1.37 5.60
C SER A 125 14.92 -2.11 6.94
N GLY A 126 15.75 -3.15 7.12
CA GLY A 126 15.99 -3.77 8.41
C GLY A 126 16.58 -2.69 9.31
N GLY A 127 15.75 -2.14 10.20
CA GLY A 127 16.02 -0.92 10.94
C GLY A 127 17.41 -0.89 11.58
N SER A 128 18.25 0.01 11.09
CA SER A 128 19.47 0.44 11.78
C SER A 128 19.70 1.95 11.65
N GLY A 129 18.72 2.69 11.13
CA GLY A 129 18.74 4.14 11.10
C GLY A 129 18.03 4.70 12.32
N THR A 130 18.60 5.73 12.92
CA THR A 130 17.87 6.59 13.86
C THR A 130 17.31 7.79 13.12
N ALA A 131 16.08 8.22 13.43
CA ALA A 131 15.48 9.40 12.85
C ALA A 131 14.87 10.30 13.93
N SER A 132 14.97 11.62 13.75
CA SER A 132 14.30 12.62 14.61
C SER A 132 12.88 12.93 14.14
N SER A 133 12.49 12.47 12.95
CA SER A 133 11.13 12.55 12.42
C SER A 133 10.92 11.48 11.36
N ILE A 134 9.67 11.09 11.15
CA ILE A 134 9.25 10.17 10.07
C ILE A 134 8.00 10.73 9.39
N THR A 135 7.87 10.50 8.09
CA THR A 135 6.72 10.94 7.29
C THR A 135 6.08 9.74 6.58
N LYS A 136 4.77 9.57 6.73
CA LYS A 136 3.98 8.54 6.02
C LYS A 136 2.67 9.13 5.53
N ASP A 137 2.42 9.01 4.22
CA ASP A 137 1.21 9.47 3.53
C ASP A 137 0.82 10.93 3.87
N GLY A 138 1.84 11.79 4.02
CA GLY A 138 1.69 13.20 4.34
C GLY A 138 1.63 13.55 5.83
N VAL A 139 1.53 12.57 6.73
CA VAL A 139 1.64 12.80 8.18
C VAL A 139 3.11 12.70 8.58
N THR A 140 3.62 13.74 9.23
CA THR A 140 4.97 13.75 9.81
C THR A 140 4.89 13.75 11.33
N TRP A 141 5.56 12.81 11.99
CA TRP A 141 5.75 12.81 13.44
C TRP A 141 7.19 13.24 13.75
N THR A 142 7.35 14.26 14.59
CA THR A 142 8.65 14.72 15.08
C THR A 142 8.86 14.22 16.50
N PHE A 143 10.05 13.69 16.76
CA PHE A 143 10.40 13.09 18.05
C PHE A 143 11.24 14.05 18.90
N SER A 144 11.22 13.85 20.22
CA SER A 144 12.04 14.62 21.16
C SER A 144 13.55 14.39 20.98
N GLN A 145 13.93 13.29 20.32
CA GLN A 145 15.31 12.91 20.00
C GLN A 145 15.30 11.93 18.82
N ALA A 146 16.48 11.69 18.21
CA ALA A 146 16.59 10.62 17.22
C ALA A 146 16.33 9.25 17.88
N VAL A 147 15.43 8.45 17.31
CA VAL A 147 15.08 7.10 17.79
C VAL A 147 15.27 6.07 16.68
N PRO A 148 15.55 4.80 16.99
CA PRO A 148 15.61 3.76 15.97
C PRO A 148 14.26 3.60 15.27
N VAL A 149 14.29 3.59 13.94
CA VAL A 149 13.10 3.47 13.11
C VAL A 149 13.26 2.39 12.05
N GLY A 150 12.14 1.88 11.55
CA GLY A 150 12.10 1.03 10.37
C GLY A 150 10.68 0.97 9.80
N GLN A 151 10.50 0.11 8.80
CA GLN A 151 9.20 -0.09 8.16
C GLN A 151 8.81 -1.56 8.16
N PHE A 152 7.50 -1.80 8.27
CA PHE A 152 6.90 -3.11 8.02
C PHE A 152 6.88 -3.40 6.51
N VAL A 153 6.61 -4.65 6.14
CA VAL A 153 6.56 -5.11 4.74
C VAL A 153 5.54 -4.34 3.88
N THR A 154 4.54 -3.73 4.51
CA THR A 154 3.52 -2.88 3.86
C THR A 154 3.90 -1.39 3.79
N GLY A 155 5.06 -1.01 4.35
CA GLY A 155 5.60 0.35 4.33
C GLY A 155 5.16 1.26 5.48
N ASP A 156 4.30 0.79 6.39
CA ASP A 156 4.00 1.49 7.65
C ASP A 156 5.24 1.56 8.53
N TYR A 157 5.40 2.65 9.29
CA TYR A 157 6.58 2.87 10.13
C TYR A 157 6.41 2.29 11.54
N TYR A 158 7.53 1.83 12.09
CA TYR A 158 7.70 1.62 13.52
C TYR A 158 8.88 2.41 14.08
N VAL A 159 8.81 2.66 15.38
CA VAL A 159 9.93 3.10 16.22
C VAL A 159 10.23 2.00 17.25
N VAL A 160 11.47 1.93 17.71
CA VAL A 160 11.88 0.96 18.74
C VAL A 160 12.15 1.67 20.07
N GLY A 161 11.50 1.21 21.13
CA GLY A 161 11.59 1.78 22.47
C GLY A 161 10.65 2.97 22.70
N SER A 162 10.60 3.46 23.94
CA SER A 162 9.78 4.61 24.30
C SER A 162 10.23 5.88 23.58
N VAL A 163 9.26 6.68 23.14
CA VAL A 163 9.50 7.93 22.42
C VAL A 163 8.50 9.00 22.84
N THR A 164 8.87 10.27 22.72
CA THR A 164 7.92 11.38 22.82
C THR A 164 7.77 12.03 21.44
N VAL A 165 6.55 12.07 20.92
CA VAL A 165 6.19 12.86 19.73
C VAL A 165 5.97 14.30 20.17
N THR A 166 6.80 15.22 19.72
CA THR A 166 6.78 16.64 20.10
C THR A 166 5.97 17.50 19.14
N ALA A 167 5.82 17.07 17.90
CA ALA A 167 4.99 17.74 16.90
C ALA A 167 4.44 16.72 15.89
N ILE A 168 3.29 17.06 15.31
CA ILE A 168 2.68 16.36 14.18
C ILE A 168 2.40 17.40 13.11
N ASP A 169 2.72 17.08 11.86
CA ASP A 169 2.39 17.91 10.69
C ASP A 169 1.55 17.09 9.69
N PRO A 170 0.41 17.62 9.19
CA PRO A 170 -0.21 18.88 9.59
C PRO A 170 -0.67 18.87 11.06
N PRO A 171 -0.64 20.02 11.76
CA PRO A 171 -0.93 20.05 13.19
C PRO A 171 -2.41 19.77 13.49
N PRO A 172 -2.72 19.02 14.57
CA PRO A 172 -4.08 18.90 15.08
C PRO A 172 -4.57 20.26 15.57
N THR A 173 -5.79 20.67 15.20
CA THR A 173 -6.41 21.83 15.85
C THR A 173 -6.91 21.41 17.24
N THR A 174 -6.85 22.36 18.19
CA THR A 174 -7.22 22.15 19.60
C THR A 174 -8.55 22.80 19.97
N SER A 175 -9.25 23.36 18.99
CA SER A 175 -10.57 23.98 19.13
C SER A 175 -11.42 23.69 17.90
N SER A 176 -12.75 23.80 18.04
CA SER A 176 -13.68 23.56 16.93
C SER A 176 -13.45 24.51 15.74
N PRO A 177 -13.49 24.03 14.48
CA PRO A 177 -13.56 22.62 14.12
C PRO A 177 -12.26 21.89 14.48
N TYR A 178 -12.39 20.73 15.12
CA TYR A 178 -11.24 19.87 15.43
C TYR A 178 -10.83 19.12 14.16
N LEU A 179 -9.61 19.31 13.67
CA LEU A 179 -9.07 18.77 12.42
C LEU A 179 -7.77 18.01 12.69
N ASN A 180 -7.36 17.12 11.78
CA ASN A 180 -6.08 16.40 11.80
C ASN A 180 -5.79 15.70 13.13
N GLY A 181 -6.78 15.06 13.73
CA GLY A 181 -6.63 14.42 15.03
C GLY A 181 -5.70 13.21 15.03
N SER A 182 -5.09 12.97 16.18
CA SER A 182 -4.42 11.72 16.47
C SER A 182 -5.11 11.00 17.60
N VAL A 183 -5.30 9.69 17.46
CA VAL A 183 -5.91 8.83 18.47
C VAL A 183 -4.91 7.74 18.83
N LEU A 184 -4.57 7.68 20.11
CA LEU A 184 -3.73 6.63 20.67
C LEU A 184 -4.59 5.38 20.87
N ASN A 185 -4.13 4.24 20.37
CA ASN A 185 -4.62 2.93 20.76
C ASN A 185 -6.13 2.72 20.50
N LEU A 186 -6.56 2.80 19.23
CA LEU A 186 -7.89 2.34 18.77
C LEU A 186 -8.18 0.88 19.17
N PRO A 187 -9.43 0.39 19.20
CA PRO A 187 -10.66 1.14 19.02
C PRO A 187 -10.92 2.03 20.24
N THR A 188 -11.63 3.13 20.03
CA THR A 188 -12.11 3.99 21.11
C THR A 188 -13.36 3.39 21.77
N ALA A 189 -13.67 3.84 22.98
CA ALA A 189 -14.92 3.47 23.63
C ALA A 189 -16.13 3.86 22.76
N ASN A 190 -17.07 2.94 22.58
CA ASN A 190 -18.30 3.11 21.80
C ASN A 190 -18.11 3.48 20.31
N GLY A 191 -16.91 3.32 19.76
CA GLY A 191 -16.63 3.58 18.34
C GLY A 191 -16.74 5.06 17.93
N LYS A 192 -16.48 5.99 18.85
CA LYS A 192 -16.41 7.43 18.53
C LYS A 192 -15.07 7.80 17.91
N SER A 193 -15.07 8.72 16.96
CA SER A 193 -13.84 9.21 16.34
C SER A 193 -13.22 10.37 17.12
N GLY A 194 -11.90 10.47 17.08
CA GLY A 194 -11.15 11.65 17.53
C GLY A 194 -10.55 12.45 16.36
N PHE A 195 -10.75 12.05 15.10
CA PHE A 195 -9.97 12.56 13.96
C PHE A 195 -10.42 13.95 13.50
N ASP A 196 -11.70 14.13 13.27
CA ASP A 196 -12.28 15.38 12.78
C ASP A 196 -13.65 15.58 13.44
N SER A 197 -14.00 16.81 13.82
CA SER A 197 -15.31 17.05 14.43
C SER A 197 -16.44 17.14 13.41
N ARG A 198 -16.17 17.37 12.12
CA ARG A 198 -17.18 17.59 11.08
C ARG A 198 -17.82 16.30 10.54
N LEU A 199 -17.83 15.23 11.34
CA LEU A 199 -18.45 13.94 10.98
C LEU A 199 -19.95 14.10 10.75
N ASN A 200 -20.55 13.13 10.05
CA ASN A 200 -21.99 13.11 9.76
C ASN A 200 -22.44 14.41 9.04
N ASP A 201 -21.78 14.70 7.92
CA ASP A 201 -22.00 15.87 7.06
C ASP A 201 -21.89 17.24 7.77
N GLY A 202 -21.24 17.27 8.95
CA GLY A 202 -21.16 18.47 9.78
C GLY A 202 -22.49 18.92 10.39
N THR A 203 -23.52 18.07 10.37
CA THR A 203 -24.89 18.41 10.81
C THR A 203 -25.17 18.07 12.28
N ASP A 204 -24.78 16.87 12.72
CA ASP A 204 -24.77 16.45 14.13
C ASP A 204 -23.67 15.43 14.40
N GLN A 205 -22.59 15.91 15.03
CA GLN A 205 -21.40 15.14 15.37
C GLN A 205 -21.43 14.56 16.80
N SER A 206 -22.44 14.89 17.61
CA SER A 206 -22.43 14.67 19.07
C SER A 206 -22.29 13.20 19.50
N TRP A 207 -22.81 12.29 18.67
CA TRP A 207 -22.71 10.84 18.89
C TRP A 207 -21.43 10.23 18.29
N TRP A 208 -20.85 10.85 17.25
CA TRP A 208 -19.80 10.24 16.43
C TRP A 208 -18.41 10.74 16.77
N PHE A 209 -18.30 11.91 17.38
CA PHE A 209 -17.04 12.56 17.70
C PHE A 209 -16.89 12.76 19.21
N ASP A 210 -15.66 12.63 19.71
CA ASP A 210 -15.30 13.02 21.07
C ASP A 210 -13.87 13.59 21.11
N ALA A 211 -13.76 14.88 21.44
CA ALA A 211 -12.49 15.58 21.48
C ALA A 211 -11.54 15.04 22.57
N SER A 212 -12.07 14.38 23.62
CA SER A 212 -11.26 13.83 24.71
C SER A 212 -10.43 12.60 24.28
N LEU A 213 -10.79 11.98 23.15
CA LEU A 213 -10.06 10.84 22.58
C LEU A 213 -8.77 11.27 21.85
N ARG A 214 -8.58 12.58 21.65
CA ARG A 214 -7.43 13.12 20.91
C ARG A 214 -6.18 13.13 21.77
N SER A 215 -5.09 12.64 21.21
CA SER A 215 -3.75 12.78 21.75
C SER A 215 -3.06 13.97 21.08
N ASN A 216 -2.76 15.02 21.84
CA ASN A 216 -2.08 16.22 21.33
C ASN A 216 -0.60 16.22 21.78
N PRO A 217 0.34 16.65 20.93
CA PRO A 217 1.74 16.81 21.32
C PRO A 217 1.94 17.74 22.54
N PRO A 218 2.91 17.43 23.44
CA PRO A 218 3.79 16.26 23.41
C PRO A 218 3.07 14.96 23.82
N ILE A 219 3.24 13.88 23.04
CA ILE A 219 2.64 12.57 23.30
C ILE A 219 3.74 11.57 23.69
N SER A 220 3.69 11.04 24.91
CA SER A 220 4.60 9.97 25.33
C SER A 220 4.04 8.61 24.90
N LEU A 221 4.83 7.88 24.11
CA LEU A 221 4.50 6.54 23.60
C LEU A 221 5.48 5.51 24.15
N LYS A 222 4.99 4.29 24.37
CA LYS A 222 5.78 3.13 24.83
C LYS A 222 5.54 1.91 23.95
N PRO A 223 6.43 0.90 23.98
CA PRO A 223 6.19 -0.38 23.32
C PRO A 223 4.79 -0.92 23.65
N GLY A 224 4.06 -1.34 22.61
CA GLY A 224 2.64 -1.69 22.71
C GLY A 224 1.71 -0.66 22.10
N ASP A 225 2.15 0.60 22.00
CA ASP A 225 1.31 1.69 21.52
C ASP A 225 1.27 1.76 19.98
N ALA A 226 0.09 2.15 19.47
CA ALA A 226 -0.13 2.56 18.09
C ALA A 226 -0.80 3.94 18.08
N LEU A 227 -0.15 4.93 17.45
CA LEU A 227 -0.71 6.27 17.27
C LEU A 227 -1.25 6.40 15.84
N VAL A 228 -2.57 6.47 15.70
CA VAL A 228 -3.24 6.71 14.40
C VAL A 228 -3.42 8.21 14.25
N SER A 229 -2.88 8.80 13.19
CA SER A 229 -2.95 10.24 12.94
C SER A 229 -3.60 10.50 11.59
N SER A 230 -4.52 11.46 11.54
CA SER A 230 -5.27 11.78 10.34
C SER A 230 -4.83 13.09 9.70
N ILE A 231 -5.14 13.22 8.41
CA ILE A 231 -5.24 14.51 7.74
C ILE A 231 -6.69 14.69 7.34
N SER A 232 -7.25 15.86 7.64
CA SER A 232 -8.60 16.25 7.27
C SER A 232 -8.64 16.77 5.82
N LEU A 233 -9.79 16.58 5.17
CA LEU A 233 -10.11 17.28 3.93
C LEU A 233 -10.27 18.78 4.21
N ALA A 234 -9.83 19.61 3.26
CA ALA A 234 -10.05 21.05 3.34
C ALA A 234 -11.55 21.40 3.33
N GLN A 235 -12.34 20.67 2.52
CA GLN A 235 -13.79 20.78 2.41
C GLN A 235 -14.40 19.37 2.46
N ILE A 236 -15.49 19.20 3.20
CA ILE A 236 -16.28 17.95 3.12
C ILE A 236 -16.90 17.82 1.74
N HIS A 237 -17.23 16.60 1.31
CA HIS A 237 -17.76 16.33 -0.04
C HIS A 237 -16.84 16.76 -1.19
N SER A 238 -15.52 16.82 -0.97
CA SER A 238 -14.55 17.15 -2.02
C SER A 238 -13.83 15.93 -2.62
N ALA A 239 -14.08 14.73 -2.11
CA ALA A 239 -13.51 13.48 -2.59
C ALA A 239 -14.63 12.55 -3.09
N PRO A 240 -14.48 11.88 -4.26
CA PRO A 240 -15.45 10.90 -4.73
C PRO A 240 -15.54 9.71 -3.77
N GLU A 241 -16.73 9.13 -3.62
CA GLU A 241 -16.91 7.90 -2.85
C GLU A 241 -16.20 6.72 -3.53
N VAL A 242 -15.40 5.99 -2.76
CA VAL A 242 -14.66 4.84 -3.24
C VAL A 242 -15.65 3.73 -3.62
N MET A 243 -15.43 3.10 -4.77
CA MET A 243 -16.36 2.15 -5.43
C MET A 243 -17.67 2.74 -5.96
N ARG A 244 -17.93 4.06 -5.82
CA ARG A 244 -19.08 4.73 -6.44
C ARG A 244 -18.82 6.21 -6.70
N ALA A 245 -17.99 6.49 -7.71
CA ALA A 245 -17.53 7.85 -8.03
C ALA A 245 -18.63 8.86 -8.44
N SER A 246 -19.87 8.42 -8.65
CA SER A 246 -21.02 9.32 -8.85
C SER A 246 -21.41 10.08 -7.57
N ASP A 247 -21.02 9.56 -6.42
CA ASP A 247 -21.33 10.10 -5.10
C ASP A 247 -20.06 10.74 -4.51
N MET A 248 -20.21 11.70 -3.59
CA MET A 248 -19.09 12.30 -2.86
C MET A 248 -19.03 11.77 -1.44
N SER A 249 -17.82 11.51 -0.92
CA SER A 249 -17.62 11.04 0.44
C SER A 249 -18.12 12.07 1.46
N ALA A 250 -18.88 11.61 2.44
CA ALA A 250 -19.33 12.36 3.60
C ALA A 250 -18.23 12.52 4.67
N SER A 251 -17.19 11.67 4.61
CA SER A 251 -16.13 11.69 5.62
C SER A 251 -15.25 12.92 5.45
N PRO A 252 -15.01 13.69 6.53
CA PRO A 252 -14.04 14.78 6.52
C PRO A 252 -12.59 14.29 6.64
N VAL A 253 -12.35 13.00 6.88
CA VAL A 253 -11.01 12.43 7.04
C VAL A 253 -10.45 12.08 5.66
N ARG A 254 -9.38 12.75 5.24
CA ARG A 254 -8.74 12.54 3.93
C ARG A 254 -7.94 11.24 3.90
N THR A 255 -7.04 11.07 4.87
CA THR A 255 -6.13 9.93 4.98
C THR A 255 -5.73 9.71 6.43
N VAL A 256 -5.30 8.50 6.77
CA VAL A 256 -4.63 8.21 8.05
C VAL A 256 -3.28 7.54 7.84
N SER A 257 -2.43 7.63 8.86
CA SER A 257 -1.19 6.87 8.97
C SER A 257 -1.04 6.34 10.40
N VAL A 258 -0.42 5.17 10.53
CA VAL A 258 -0.19 4.51 11.83
C VAL A 258 1.29 4.54 12.18
N LEU A 259 1.61 5.07 13.36
CA LEU A 259 2.93 4.94 13.97
C LEU A 259 2.87 3.85 15.05
N THR A 260 3.65 2.77 14.87
CA THR A 260 3.71 1.66 15.84
C THR A 260 4.97 1.76 16.69
N VAL A 261 4.85 1.55 18.00
CA VAL A 261 6.00 1.53 18.92
C VAL A 261 6.30 0.10 19.36
N LEU A 262 7.45 -0.44 18.98
CA LEU A 262 7.85 -1.82 19.29
C LEU A 262 8.93 -1.86 20.38
N SER A 263 9.03 -3.00 21.08
CA SER A 263 10.11 -3.24 22.05
C SER A 263 11.43 -3.61 21.38
N ALA A 264 11.37 -4.19 20.17
CA ALA A 264 12.52 -4.55 19.35
C ALA A 264 12.17 -4.38 17.87
N ALA A 265 13.18 -4.19 17.01
CA ALA A 265 12.97 -4.18 15.57
C ALA A 265 12.57 -5.59 15.11
N PRO A 266 11.47 -5.73 14.33
CA PRO A 266 11.08 -6.99 13.73
C PRO A 266 11.92 -7.25 12.46
N SER A 267 11.76 -8.42 11.87
CA SER A 267 12.38 -8.69 10.57
C SER A 267 11.76 -7.83 9.46
N ALA A 268 12.55 -7.72 8.39
CA ALA A 268 12.24 -7.12 7.10
C ALA A 268 10.83 -7.33 6.55
N ASP A 269 10.33 -8.54 6.71
CA ASP A 269 9.13 -9.07 6.09
C ASP A 269 7.93 -9.07 7.04
N ALA A 270 8.09 -8.48 8.23
CA ALA A 270 7.07 -8.42 9.24
C ALA A 270 5.90 -7.53 8.81
N PHE A 271 4.68 -8.01 9.04
CA PHE A 271 3.47 -7.20 9.04
C PHE A 271 3.43 -6.31 10.29
N ARG A 272 2.76 -5.17 10.15
CA ARG A 272 2.42 -4.32 11.29
C ARG A 272 1.45 -5.09 12.20
N PRO A 273 1.64 -5.11 13.53
CA PRO A 273 0.59 -5.54 14.45
C PRO A 273 -0.69 -4.75 14.26
N SER A 274 -1.84 -5.31 14.59
CA SER A 274 -3.09 -4.54 14.46
C SER A 274 -3.02 -3.25 15.28
N TYR A 275 -3.47 -2.13 14.71
CA TYR A 275 -3.59 -0.88 15.45
C TYR A 275 -4.57 -1.01 16.63
N CYS A 276 -5.42 -2.05 16.61
CA CYS A 276 -6.38 -2.37 17.66
C CYS A 276 -5.81 -3.18 18.84
N GLU A 277 -4.69 -3.88 18.67
CA GLU A 277 -4.18 -4.80 19.72
C GLU A 277 -2.96 -4.25 20.47
N ARG A 278 -2.72 -4.76 21.68
CA ARG A 278 -1.55 -4.40 22.51
C ARG A 278 -0.54 -5.51 22.71
N ALA A 279 -0.90 -6.74 22.34
CA ALA A 279 0.02 -7.88 22.38
C ALA A 279 1.14 -7.76 21.34
N GLN A 280 0.94 -6.92 20.32
CA GLN A 280 1.87 -6.70 19.21
C GLN A 280 2.23 -8.00 18.48
N THR A 281 1.20 -8.74 18.05
CA THR A 281 1.40 -10.01 17.33
C THR A 281 2.05 -9.71 15.98
N ILE A 282 3.23 -10.28 15.73
CA ILE A 282 3.96 -10.12 14.47
C ILE A 282 3.74 -11.35 13.58
N TYR A 283 3.36 -11.08 12.34
CA TYR A 283 3.26 -12.07 11.26
C TYR A 283 4.28 -11.76 10.18
N HIS A 284 4.60 -12.73 9.33
CA HIS A 284 5.68 -12.65 8.36
C HIS A 284 5.18 -12.93 6.94
N ALA A 285 5.56 -12.07 6.00
CA ALA A 285 5.13 -12.19 4.59
C ALA A 285 5.75 -13.40 3.89
N ASP A 286 6.96 -13.82 4.29
CA ASP A 286 7.63 -14.99 3.75
C ASP A 286 6.90 -16.31 4.09
N SER A 287 6.13 -16.28 5.16
CA SER A 287 5.43 -17.42 5.75
C SER A 287 4.02 -17.57 5.18
N LEU A 288 3.58 -16.64 4.32
CA LEU A 288 2.26 -16.72 3.69
C LEU A 288 2.15 -17.91 2.75
N GLN A 289 1.11 -18.72 2.95
CA GLN A 289 0.75 -19.88 2.13
C GLN A 289 0.09 -19.45 0.80
N ARG A 290 0.78 -18.60 0.03
CA ARG A 290 0.30 -18.00 -1.23
C ARG A 290 -0.07 -19.03 -2.29
N ASN A 291 0.51 -20.22 -2.22
CA ASN A 291 0.19 -21.36 -3.08
C ASN A 291 -1.23 -21.90 -2.87
N LEU A 292 -1.92 -21.53 -1.79
CA LEU A 292 -3.34 -21.86 -1.58
C LEU A 292 -4.27 -20.99 -2.43
N LEU A 293 -3.80 -19.84 -2.93
CA LEU A 293 -4.60 -19.00 -3.82
C LEU A 293 -4.78 -19.72 -5.17
N PRO A 294 -6.03 -19.87 -5.65
CA PRO A 294 -6.29 -20.34 -7.00
C PRO A 294 -5.58 -19.50 -8.07
N SER A 295 -5.44 -20.09 -9.26
CA SER A 295 -4.90 -19.43 -10.44
C SER A 295 -5.89 -19.57 -11.59
N LEU A 296 -7.01 -18.86 -11.49
CA LEU A 296 -8.14 -18.93 -12.41
C LEU A 296 -7.93 -18.01 -13.62
N THR A 297 -8.37 -18.44 -14.80
CA THR A 297 -8.39 -17.57 -15.98
C THR A 297 -9.44 -16.47 -15.79
N PRO A 298 -9.11 -15.18 -16.03
CA PRO A 298 -10.10 -14.10 -16.00
C PRO A 298 -11.24 -14.38 -16.98
N PRO A 299 -12.51 -14.23 -16.57
CA PRO A 299 -13.65 -14.52 -17.43
C PRO A 299 -13.75 -13.54 -18.61
N ASN A 300 -13.35 -12.28 -18.40
CA ASN A 300 -13.21 -11.29 -19.46
C ASN A 300 -11.92 -10.46 -19.24
N PRO A 301 -10.78 -10.88 -19.82
CA PRO A 301 -9.49 -10.22 -19.60
C PRO A 301 -9.53 -8.72 -19.93
N ALA A 302 -10.31 -8.30 -20.94
CA ALA A 302 -10.39 -6.91 -21.37
C ALA A 302 -11.14 -5.99 -20.39
N GLN A 303 -12.01 -6.55 -19.54
CA GLN A 303 -12.78 -5.83 -18.52
C GLN A 303 -12.33 -6.16 -17.10
N THR A 304 -11.33 -7.02 -16.93
CA THR A 304 -10.82 -7.40 -15.62
C THR A 304 -10.03 -6.21 -15.05
N PRO A 305 -10.37 -5.72 -13.85
CA PRO A 305 -9.59 -4.67 -13.21
C PRO A 305 -8.13 -5.09 -12.98
N THR A 306 -7.24 -4.11 -12.92
CA THR A 306 -5.82 -4.36 -12.64
C THR A 306 -5.58 -4.55 -11.14
N LEU A 307 -4.53 -5.29 -10.77
CA LEU A 307 -4.09 -5.39 -9.38
C LEU A 307 -3.77 -4.00 -8.80
N ALA A 308 -3.07 -3.16 -9.57
CA ALA A 308 -2.68 -1.81 -9.15
C ALA A 308 -3.87 -0.92 -8.73
N GLN A 309 -5.03 -1.06 -9.37
CA GLN A 309 -6.25 -0.32 -9.00
C GLN A 309 -6.73 -0.65 -7.58
N PHE A 310 -6.50 -1.87 -7.09
CA PHE A 310 -6.89 -2.27 -5.75
C PHE A 310 -5.73 -2.10 -4.76
N GLU A 311 -4.48 -2.16 -5.22
CA GLU A 311 -3.31 -1.83 -4.38
C GLU A 311 -3.39 -0.41 -3.83
N THR A 312 -3.88 0.56 -4.60
CA THR A 312 -4.06 1.94 -4.14
C THR A 312 -5.08 2.07 -3.01
N LEU A 313 -6.06 1.16 -2.95
CA LEU A 313 -7.08 1.13 -1.91
C LEU A 313 -6.52 0.56 -0.61
N TYR A 314 -5.79 -0.56 -0.67
CA TYR A 314 -5.34 -1.28 0.53
C TYR A 314 -3.94 -0.93 1.03
N ARG A 315 -3.11 -0.23 0.23
CA ARG A 315 -1.76 0.19 0.66
C ARG A 315 -1.77 1.00 1.97
N ARG A 316 -2.84 1.77 2.20
CA ARG A 316 -2.99 2.62 3.39
C ARG A 316 -3.97 1.98 4.39
N PRO A 317 -3.80 2.22 5.70
CA PRO A 317 -4.66 1.62 6.72
C PRO A 317 -6.13 2.01 6.55
N TRP A 318 -7.01 1.02 6.58
CA TRP A 318 -8.45 1.21 6.72
C TRP A 318 -8.79 1.25 8.21
N ILE A 319 -9.36 2.36 8.68
CA ILE A 319 -9.79 2.52 10.07
C ILE A 319 -11.30 2.30 10.14
N ASP A 320 -11.68 1.18 10.76
CA ASP A 320 -13.04 0.63 10.68
C ASP A 320 -13.65 0.47 12.07
N THR A 321 -13.52 1.52 12.88
CA THR A 321 -13.91 1.50 14.30
C THR A 321 -15.00 2.52 14.62
N ASN A 322 -15.44 3.31 13.65
CA ASN A 322 -16.66 4.10 13.73
C ASN A 322 -17.84 3.32 13.16
N ALA A 323 -18.93 3.25 13.92
CA ALA A 323 -20.11 2.43 13.62
C ALA A 323 -20.73 2.61 12.21
N PHE A 324 -20.60 3.80 11.63
CA PHE A 324 -21.14 4.17 10.32
C PHE A 324 -20.07 4.74 9.39
N LEU A 325 -18.78 4.56 9.72
CA LEU A 325 -17.66 4.94 8.86
C LEU A 325 -17.63 6.44 8.50
N PHE A 326 -18.20 7.30 9.35
CA PHE A 326 -18.16 8.74 9.11
C PHE A 326 -16.73 9.30 9.16
N ASP A 327 -15.77 8.53 9.66
CA ASP A 327 -14.34 8.86 9.67
C ASP A 327 -13.49 7.97 8.76
N ALA A 328 -14.13 7.20 7.85
CA ALA A 328 -13.40 6.42 6.86
C ALA A 328 -12.51 7.33 6.00
N PRO A 329 -11.23 6.99 5.78
CA PRO A 329 -10.36 7.75 4.90
C PRO A 329 -10.91 7.93 3.47
N ALA A 330 -11.39 9.13 3.17
CA ALA A 330 -12.18 9.45 1.99
C ALA A 330 -11.46 9.23 0.66
N GLU A 331 -10.12 9.25 0.63
CA GLU A 331 -9.37 9.07 -0.62
C GLU A 331 -9.26 7.61 -1.09
N TYR A 332 -9.48 6.62 -0.21
CA TYR A 332 -9.13 5.22 -0.54
C TYR A 332 -9.91 4.13 0.19
N MET A 333 -10.60 4.46 1.28
CA MET A 333 -11.47 3.52 2.00
C MET A 333 -12.93 3.83 1.66
N PRO A 334 -13.74 2.86 1.23
CA PRO A 334 -15.18 3.08 1.06
C PRO A 334 -15.86 3.36 2.41
N SER A 335 -16.84 4.25 2.42
CA SER A 335 -17.57 4.67 3.63
C SER A 335 -18.92 3.97 3.81
N TYR A 336 -19.27 3.04 2.91
CA TYR A 336 -20.52 2.28 2.96
C TYR A 336 -20.28 0.76 2.90
N GLY A 337 -21.01 0.00 3.72
CA GLY A 337 -20.82 -1.44 3.87
C GLY A 337 -20.92 -2.24 2.56
N GLN A 338 -21.84 -1.88 1.67
CA GLN A 338 -21.93 -2.50 0.33
C GLN A 338 -20.66 -2.28 -0.50
N HIS A 339 -20.10 -1.07 -0.46
CA HIS A 339 -18.90 -0.72 -1.23
C HIS A 339 -17.66 -1.39 -0.66
N ILE A 340 -17.58 -1.56 0.67
CA ILE A 340 -16.54 -2.37 1.29
C ILE A 340 -16.65 -3.83 0.85
N ALA A 341 -17.84 -4.43 0.94
CA ALA A 341 -18.05 -5.79 0.48
C ALA A 341 -17.68 -5.96 -1.01
N PHE A 342 -17.95 -4.96 -1.86
CA PHE A 342 -17.47 -4.96 -3.24
C PHE A 342 -15.95 -4.89 -3.34
N ALA A 343 -15.30 -3.94 -2.65
CA ALA A 343 -13.85 -3.78 -2.68
C ALA A 343 -13.14 -5.06 -2.20
N ASP A 344 -13.60 -5.67 -1.12
CA ASP A 344 -13.05 -6.92 -0.55
C ASP A 344 -13.26 -8.11 -1.51
N SER A 345 -14.46 -8.19 -2.11
CA SER A 345 -14.77 -9.24 -3.10
C SER A 345 -13.91 -9.11 -4.36
N TYR A 346 -13.74 -7.91 -4.90
CA TYR A 346 -12.88 -7.70 -6.07
C TYR A 346 -11.42 -7.99 -5.76
N ALA A 347 -10.88 -7.48 -4.65
CA ALA A 347 -9.48 -7.71 -4.27
C ALA A 347 -9.19 -9.21 -4.09
N SER A 348 -10.05 -9.92 -3.36
CA SER A 348 -9.91 -11.37 -3.17
C SER A 348 -10.03 -12.14 -4.49
N LEU A 349 -11.01 -11.84 -5.34
CA LEU A 349 -11.15 -12.49 -6.65
C LEU A 349 -9.95 -12.23 -7.56
N LEU A 350 -9.44 -11.00 -7.64
CA LEU A 350 -8.25 -10.66 -8.42
C LEU A 350 -7.03 -11.46 -7.98
N LEU A 351 -6.84 -11.67 -6.67
CA LEU A 351 -5.76 -12.50 -6.14
C LEU A 351 -5.91 -13.99 -6.51
N MET A 352 -7.12 -14.45 -6.79
CA MET A 352 -7.42 -15.81 -7.28
C MET A 352 -7.30 -15.96 -8.81
N LEU A 353 -7.01 -14.88 -9.54
CA LEU A 353 -6.77 -14.95 -10.99
C LEU A 353 -5.30 -15.27 -11.32
N ASN A 354 -5.07 -15.75 -12.54
CA ASN A 354 -3.78 -16.20 -13.06
C ASN A 354 -2.79 -15.07 -13.42
N PHE A 355 -2.83 -13.94 -12.71
CA PHE A 355 -1.76 -12.95 -12.78
C PHE A 355 -0.41 -13.58 -12.38
N PRO A 356 0.71 -13.07 -12.92
CA PRO A 356 2.05 -13.45 -12.46
C PRO A 356 2.19 -13.31 -10.93
N THR A 357 2.86 -14.27 -10.29
CA THR A 357 2.94 -14.35 -8.82
C THR A 357 3.65 -13.15 -8.20
N ASP A 358 4.66 -12.62 -8.86
CA ASP A 358 5.41 -11.43 -8.48
C ASP A 358 4.52 -10.17 -8.49
N GLN A 359 3.57 -10.07 -9.42
CA GLN A 359 2.60 -8.97 -9.47
C GLN A 359 1.59 -9.02 -8.33
N LYS A 360 1.26 -10.21 -7.80
CA LYS A 360 0.26 -10.35 -6.72
C LYS A 360 0.80 -10.02 -5.33
N VAL A 361 2.12 -9.87 -5.17
CA VAL A 361 2.77 -9.77 -3.85
C VAL A 361 2.20 -8.62 -3.03
N ASN A 362 2.17 -7.42 -3.60
CA ASN A 362 1.75 -6.20 -2.92
C ASN A 362 0.29 -6.26 -2.47
N LEU A 363 -0.65 -6.51 -3.40
CA LEU A 363 -2.07 -6.59 -3.06
C LEU A 363 -2.34 -7.68 -2.00
N THR A 364 -1.65 -8.82 -2.09
CA THR A 364 -1.80 -9.87 -1.05
C THR A 364 -1.32 -9.37 0.30
N ASN A 365 -0.16 -8.72 0.38
CA ASN A 365 0.38 -8.20 1.64
C ASN A 365 -0.58 -7.15 2.25
N TYR A 366 -1.07 -6.22 1.43
CA TYR A 366 -1.99 -5.19 1.90
C TYR A 366 -3.33 -5.77 2.38
N PHE A 367 -3.89 -6.74 1.64
CA PHE A 367 -5.16 -7.36 2.01
C PHE A 367 -5.02 -8.25 3.26
N VAL A 368 -3.88 -8.95 3.42
CA VAL A 368 -3.56 -9.69 4.65
C VAL A 368 -3.39 -8.74 5.83
N GLN A 369 -2.68 -7.61 5.66
CA GLN A 369 -2.53 -6.59 6.70
C GLN A 369 -3.88 -6.06 7.18
N TYR A 370 -4.82 -5.82 6.26
CA TYR A 370 -6.18 -5.41 6.61
C TYR A 370 -6.93 -6.51 7.41
N GLY A 371 -6.78 -7.78 7.03
CA GLY A 371 -7.32 -8.90 7.81
C GLY A 371 -6.72 -9.00 9.23
N ILE A 372 -5.42 -8.74 9.38
CA ILE A 372 -4.73 -8.65 10.69
C ILE A 372 -5.34 -7.50 11.52
N ASP A 373 -5.52 -6.33 10.91
CA ASP A 373 -6.09 -5.16 11.58
C ASP A 373 -7.48 -5.45 12.14
N LEU A 374 -8.39 -5.95 11.28
CA LEU A 374 -9.76 -6.27 11.65
C LEU A 374 -9.83 -7.35 12.74
N HIS A 375 -9.00 -8.40 12.65
CA HIS A 375 -8.93 -9.43 13.68
C HIS A 375 -8.47 -8.86 15.03
N GLY A 376 -7.47 -7.98 15.03
CA GLY A 376 -7.06 -7.30 16.25
C GLY A 376 -8.17 -6.42 16.85
N CYS A 377 -9.04 -5.82 16.03
CA CYS A 377 -10.20 -5.10 16.53
C CYS A 377 -11.24 -6.02 17.18
N LEU A 378 -11.45 -7.23 16.65
CA LEU A 378 -12.27 -8.26 17.32
C LEU A 378 -11.69 -8.68 18.66
N GLN A 379 -10.37 -8.89 18.71
CA GLN A 379 -9.66 -9.24 19.96
C GLN A 379 -9.73 -8.10 20.99
N ALA A 380 -9.80 -6.86 20.53
CA ALA A 380 -10.03 -5.68 21.36
C ALA A 380 -11.51 -5.49 21.77
N GLY A 381 -12.41 -6.38 21.36
CA GLY A 381 -13.83 -6.34 21.71
C GLY A 381 -14.70 -5.46 20.82
N TYR A 382 -14.19 -4.98 19.69
CA TYR A 382 -15.00 -4.33 18.66
C TYR A 382 -15.60 -5.35 17.70
N GLY A 383 -16.64 -4.97 16.96
CA GLY A 383 -17.24 -5.84 15.96
C GLY A 383 -18.24 -5.14 15.05
N TRP A 384 -18.68 -5.86 14.04
CA TRP A 384 -19.51 -5.36 12.95
C TRP A 384 -20.82 -6.16 12.83
N PRO A 385 -21.67 -6.19 13.87
CA PRO A 385 -22.94 -6.91 13.84
C PRO A 385 -23.86 -6.38 12.73
N ALA A 386 -24.88 -7.16 12.39
CA ALA A 386 -25.91 -6.78 11.42
C ALA A 386 -26.43 -5.35 11.65
N PHE A 387 -26.56 -4.58 10.57
CA PHE A 387 -27.24 -3.29 10.58
C PHE A 387 -27.67 -2.92 9.17
N GLY A 388 -28.52 -3.76 8.55
CA GLY A 388 -29.06 -3.48 7.21
C GLY A 388 -28.02 -3.42 6.09
N GLY A 389 -26.87 -4.08 6.26
CA GLY A 389 -25.79 -4.15 5.28
C GLY A 389 -24.69 -3.10 5.48
N HIS A 390 -24.87 -2.15 6.41
CA HIS A 390 -23.85 -1.12 6.71
C HIS A 390 -22.55 -1.70 7.25
N ARG A 391 -22.61 -2.89 7.87
CA ARG A 391 -21.50 -3.52 8.59
C ARG A 391 -20.99 -4.81 7.94
N SER A 392 -21.41 -5.11 6.72
CA SER A 392 -20.93 -6.27 5.96
C SER A 392 -19.54 -6.01 5.34
N GLY A 393 -18.80 -7.07 5.04
CA GLY A 393 -17.53 -7.07 4.30
C GLY A 393 -16.31 -7.48 5.14
N ARG A 394 -16.38 -7.42 6.47
CA ARG A 394 -15.19 -7.53 7.35
C ARG A 394 -14.79 -8.96 7.63
N LYS A 395 -15.69 -9.92 7.44
CA LYS A 395 -15.37 -11.33 7.72
C LYS A 395 -14.40 -11.91 6.68
N LEU A 396 -14.57 -11.56 5.40
CA LEU A 396 -13.78 -12.12 4.31
C LEU A 396 -12.28 -11.82 4.43
N PRO A 397 -11.82 -10.57 4.66
CA PRO A 397 -10.40 -10.28 4.81
C PRO A 397 -9.76 -11.03 5.99
N ILE A 398 -10.47 -11.17 7.12
CA ILE A 398 -9.99 -11.92 8.29
C ILE A 398 -9.79 -13.39 7.94
N VAL A 399 -10.79 -14.04 7.34
CA VAL A 399 -10.71 -15.46 6.97
C VAL A 399 -9.64 -15.66 5.89
N PHE A 400 -9.55 -14.76 4.91
CA PHE A 400 -8.52 -14.80 3.87
C PHE A 400 -7.11 -14.73 4.47
N ALA A 401 -6.86 -13.76 5.34
CA ALA A 401 -5.59 -13.63 6.06
C ALA A 401 -5.32 -14.87 6.93
N GLY A 402 -6.34 -15.39 7.62
CA GLY A 402 -6.24 -16.59 8.43
C GLY A 402 -5.85 -17.84 7.64
N ILE A 403 -6.36 -18.00 6.41
CA ILE A 403 -5.97 -19.09 5.52
C ILE A 403 -4.49 -18.95 5.15
N LEU A 404 -4.06 -17.78 4.67
CA LEU A 404 -2.67 -17.58 4.22
C LEU A 404 -1.64 -17.61 5.36
N LEU A 405 -2.02 -17.15 6.55
CA LEU A 405 -1.19 -17.19 7.76
C LEU A 405 -1.27 -18.54 8.49
N ASN A 406 -2.15 -19.45 8.04
CA ASN A 406 -2.53 -20.67 8.76
C ASN A 406 -2.90 -20.42 10.23
N ASN A 407 -3.71 -19.39 10.50
CA ASN A 407 -4.16 -19.01 11.83
C ASN A 407 -5.59 -19.53 12.08
N ASP A 408 -5.75 -20.45 13.03
CA ASP A 408 -7.04 -21.09 13.32
C ASP A 408 -8.09 -20.13 13.90
N ALA A 409 -7.68 -19.14 14.70
CA ALA A 409 -8.61 -18.16 15.25
C ALA A 409 -9.21 -17.27 14.15
N MET A 410 -8.38 -16.83 13.20
CA MET A 410 -8.84 -16.05 12.05
C MET A 410 -9.68 -16.87 11.07
N LYS A 411 -9.28 -18.13 10.77
CA LYS A 411 -10.08 -19.05 9.94
C LYS A 411 -11.45 -19.31 10.52
N ASN A 412 -11.56 -19.38 11.85
CA ASN A 412 -12.79 -19.66 12.58
C ASN A 412 -13.36 -18.40 13.29
N ALA A 413 -13.18 -17.21 12.71
CA ALA A 413 -13.48 -15.94 13.36
C ALA A 413 -14.90 -15.88 13.97
N SER A 414 -15.93 -16.39 13.29
CA SER A 414 -17.31 -16.39 13.81
C SER A 414 -17.54 -17.35 14.97
N ALA A 415 -16.79 -18.45 15.04
CA ALA A 415 -16.87 -19.36 16.18
C ALA A 415 -16.16 -18.76 17.40
N ALA A 416 -15.04 -18.07 17.19
CA ALA A 416 -14.31 -17.37 18.24
C ALA A 416 -15.03 -16.09 18.72
N HIS A 417 -15.75 -15.42 17.81
CA HIS A 417 -16.42 -14.14 18.03
C HIS A 417 -17.86 -14.19 17.48
N PRO A 418 -18.78 -14.92 18.15
CA PRO A 418 -20.15 -15.04 17.69
C PRO A 418 -20.86 -13.68 17.71
N ASN A 419 -21.77 -13.48 16.75
CA ASN A 419 -22.63 -12.30 16.63
C ASN A 419 -21.85 -10.98 16.43
N GLN A 420 -20.68 -11.04 15.79
CA GLN A 420 -19.86 -9.86 15.47
C GLN A 420 -19.81 -9.51 13.98
N PHE A 421 -20.54 -10.23 13.13
CA PHE A 421 -20.48 -10.03 11.68
C PHE A 421 -21.88 -9.93 11.08
N GLY A 422 -22.13 -8.86 10.32
CA GLY A 422 -23.37 -8.69 9.58
C GLY A 422 -23.59 -9.81 8.57
N GLU A 423 -22.53 -10.38 8.00
CA GLU A 423 -22.60 -11.52 7.08
C GLU A 423 -23.29 -12.74 7.71
N ASP A 424 -23.03 -12.99 9.00
CA ASP A 424 -23.61 -14.11 9.73
C ASP A 424 -25.02 -13.78 10.23
N MET A 425 -25.20 -12.54 10.69
CA MET A 425 -26.42 -12.11 11.38
C MET A 425 -27.51 -11.60 10.43
N GLN A 426 -27.26 -11.46 9.13
CA GLN A 426 -28.24 -10.98 8.15
C GLN A 426 -28.70 -12.06 7.17
N THR A 427 -28.11 -13.25 7.22
CA THR A 427 -28.57 -14.41 6.45
C THR A 427 -29.30 -15.37 7.38
N VAL A 428 -30.51 -15.78 6.99
CA VAL A 428 -31.33 -16.69 7.80
C VAL A 428 -31.80 -17.85 6.97
N TYR A 429 -31.73 -19.05 7.55
CA TYR A 429 -32.40 -20.21 7.00
C TYR A 429 -33.90 -20.05 7.17
N VAL A 430 -34.67 -20.26 6.10
CA VAL A 430 -36.12 -20.03 6.10
C VAL A 430 -36.83 -20.96 7.10
N ASN A 431 -36.33 -22.17 7.32
CA ASN A 431 -36.86 -23.07 8.34
C ASN A 431 -36.54 -22.65 9.79
N GLN A 432 -35.69 -21.64 9.98
CA GLN A 432 -35.35 -21.09 11.27
C GLN A 432 -36.11 -19.78 11.59
N ILE A 433 -36.89 -19.23 10.66
CA ILE A 433 -37.70 -18.03 10.92
C ILE A 433 -39.10 -18.41 11.47
N PRO A 434 -39.77 -17.49 12.19
CA PRO A 434 -41.13 -17.72 12.68
C PRO A 434 -42.12 -18.04 11.54
N GLY A 435 -42.98 -19.03 11.77
CA GLY A 435 -44.05 -19.41 10.84
C GLY A 435 -43.90 -20.78 10.17
N GLY A 436 -42.83 -21.53 10.47
CA GLY A 436 -42.70 -22.94 10.05
C GLY A 436 -42.51 -23.12 8.54
N TYR A 437 -41.94 -22.12 7.86
CA TYR A 437 -41.72 -22.15 6.42
C TYR A 437 -40.55 -23.06 6.06
N ALA A 438 -40.71 -23.93 5.05
CA ALA A 438 -39.60 -24.75 4.54
C ALA A 438 -38.71 -23.99 3.54
N GLN A 439 -39.28 -23.03 2.82
CA GLN A 439 -38.64 -22.26 1.75
C GLN A 439 -39.36 -20.91 1.53
N ALA A 440 -38.64 -19.95 0.96
CA ALA A 440 -39.18 -18.67 0.53
C ALA A 440 -40.10 -18.84 -0.68
N TRP A 441 -40.87 -17.80 -1.04
CA TRP A 441 -41.81 -17.83 -2.17
C TRP A 441 -41.13 -18.15 -3.52
N GLN A 442 -39.84 -17.86 -3.65
CA GLN A 442 -39.00 -18.17 -4.81
C GLN A 442 -38.29 -19.53 -4.73
N GLY A 443 -38.58 -20.35 -3.71
CA GLY A 443 -37.96 -21.66 -3.49
C GLY A 443 -36.62 -21.65 -2.74
N ALA A 444 -36.11 -20.47 -2.37
CA ALA A 444 -34.84 -20.37 -1.64
C ALA A 444 -34.98 -20.87 -0.19
N THR A 445 -33.99 -21.60 0.31
CA THR A 445 -33.94 -22.11 1.70
C THR A 445 -33.15 -21.19 2.65
N VAL A 446 -32.45 -20.20 2.10
CA VAL A 446 -31.73 -19.14 2.82
C VAL A 446 -32.13 -17.80 2.21
N ILE A 447 -32.39 -16.81 3.05
CA ILE A 447 -32.78 -15.47 2.64
C ILE A 447 -31.97 -14.41 3.38
N TYR A 448 -31.96 -13.19 2.82
CA TYR A 448 -31.53 -12.00 3.53
C TYR A 448 -32.64 -11.57 4.51
N GLY A 449 -32.32 -11.55 5.81
CA GLY A 449 -33.26 -11.27 6.90
C GLY A 449 -33.53 -9.78 7.13
N GLY A 450 -32.91 -8.88 6.38
CA GLY A 450 -33.09 -7.42 6.53
C GLY A 450 -32.06 -6.79 7.46
N HIS A 451 -32.52 -5.89 8.35
CA HIS A 451 -31.63 -5.16 9.27
C HIS A 451 -30.88 -6.08 10.22
N TYR A 452 -31.61 -7.06 10.77
CA TYR A 452 -31.12 -8.19 11.56
C TYR A 452 -31.92 -9.41 11.13
N GLY A 453 -31.23 -10.53 10.88
CA GLY A 453 -31.84 -11.83 10.77
C GLY A 453 -32.38 -12.26 12.13
N VAL A 454 -33.65 -12.67 12.19
CA VAL A 454 -34.26 -13.15 13.44
C VAL A 454 -34.63 -14.61 13.26
N ASN A 455 -34.06 -15.48 14.09
CA ASN A 455 -34.48 -16.88 14.16
C ASN A 455 -35.57 -17.09 15.22
N ASN A 456 -36.14 -18.30 15.27
CA ASN A 456 -37.23 -18.72 16.14
C ASN A 456 -36.97 -18.55 17.64
N ASN A 457 -35.72 -18.38 18.06
CA ASN A 457 -35.36 -18.17 19.46
C ASN A 457 -35.15 -16.70 19.81
N ASN A 458 -35.48 -15.75 18.91
CA ASN A 458 -35.07 -14.34 19.00
C ASN A 458 -33.54 -14.16 19.10
N HIS A 459 -32.78 -15.12 18.57
CA HIS A 459 -31.33 -14.99 18.46
C HIS A 459 -30.99 -14.43 17.08
N PHE A 460 -29.96 -13.58 17.06
CA PHE A 460 -29.38 -12.98 15.86
C PHE A 460 -28.27 -13.85 15.27
#